data_AF-A0A5K1K3J9-F1
#
_entry.id   AF-A0A5K1K3J9-F1
#
_cell.length_a   1.000
_cell.length_b   1.000
_cell.length_c   1.000
_cell.angle_alpha   90.00
_cell.angle_beta   90.00
_cell.angle_gamma   90.00
#
_symmetry.space_group_name_H-M   'P 1'
#
loop_
_entity.id
_entity.type
_entity.pdbx_description
1 polymer ?
#
loop_
_entity_poly.entity_id
_entity_poly.type
_entity_poly.pdbx_seq_one_letter_code
_entity_poly.pdbx_strand_id
1 'polypeptide(L)'
;MSSPHVRWEPSPSPDSKEDASDGHLHVSSPATYSNPESRWSQIREYIREPAAEFLGVMILVIFGSGSACQTQLSSNTNVSSSPAGDALSADFGWAVGLAVGAWVSGCISQGHINPAITIAMATFRRDFPWRKVPVYIFAQLMGGICGAGIIYANYIHAIDLVEGGRHIRTVPGTAGLFATYALPYLTPASAWFDEFLGTAMLVIVVCALGDAKNRPAPPGLVLLVIFVTMLGIGAALGMQTGMLFFSLESHSKGHIS
;
A
#
# COMPACT_ATOMS: atom_id res chain seq x y z
N MET A 1 21.59 -28.52 77.96
CA MET A 1 23.05 -28.73 77.91
C MET A 1 23.38 -29.57 76.69
N SER A 2 24.51 -29.27 76.04
CA SER A 2 25.16 -29.90 74.88
C SER A 2 24.73 -29.43 73.47
N SER A 3 25.60 -28.62 72.85
CA SER A 3 25.67 -28.35 71.41
C SER A 3 26.43 -29.47 70.70
N PRO A 4 26.06 -29.87 69.46
CA PRO A 4 26.93 -30.70 68.63
C PRO A 4 27.71 -29.88 67.59
N HIS A 5 29.01 -30.14 67.55
CA HIS A 5 30.01 -29.60 66.62
C HIS A 5 29.75 -30.01 65.16
N VAL A 6 29.94 -29.05 64.24
CA VAL A 6 30.00 -29.29 62.79
C VAL A 6 31.39 -29.82 62.44
N ARG A 7 31.45 -31.01 61.82
CA ARG A 7 32.66 -31.59 61.24
C ARG A 7 32.61 -31.41 59.72
N TRP A 8 33.58 -30.68 59.17
CA TRP A 8 33.74 -30.46 57.74
C TRP A 8 34.53 -31.61 57.11
N GLU A 9 33.99 -32.22 56.04
CA GLU A 9 34.73 -33.12 55.15
C GLU A 9 35.14 -32.39 53.85
N PRO A 10 36.30 -32.72 53.24
CA PRO A 10 36.81 -32.01 52.06
C PRO A 10 36.06 -32.44 50.79
N SER A 11 35.89 -31.49 49.86
CA SER A 11 35.33 -31.75 48.52
C SER A 11 36.17 -32.74 47.71
N PRO A 12 35.56 -33.69 46.97
CA PRO A 12 36.30 -34.63 46.13
C PRO A 12 37.03 -33.92 44.98
N SER A 13 38.24 -34.41 44.67
CA SER A 13 39.12 -33.95 43.59
C SER A 13 38.61 -34.32 42.18
N PRO A 14 39.03 -33.61 41.12
CA PRO A 14 38.36 -33.63 39.82
C PRO A 14 38.77 -34.79 38.89
N ASP A 15 39.15 -35.96 39.41
CA ASP A 15 39.61 -37.10 38.60
C ASP A 15 39.00 -38.44 39.06
N SER A 16 37.74 -38.65 38.74
CA SER A 16 37.17 -40.00 38.62
C SER A 16 36.09 -39.99 37.53
N LYS A 17 36.47 -40.37 36.31
CA LYS A 17 35.52 -40.76 35.27
C LYS A 17 35.05 -42.18 35.58
N GLU A 18 33.83 -42.31 36.11
CA GLU A 18 33.08 -43.57 36.15
C GLU A 18 31.69 -43.36 35.55
N ASP A 19 31.26 -44.38 34.82
CA ASP A 19 30.23 -44.38 33.80
C ASP A 19 28.82 -44.01 34.28
N ALA A 20 28.26 -42.94 33.72
CA ALA A 20 26.84 -42.67 33.75
C ALA A 20 26.19 -43.23 32.47
N SER A 21 25.76 -44.48 32.54
CA SER A 21 24.91 -45.11 31.52
C SER A 21 23.55 -44.40 31.41
N ASP A 22 23.28 -43.87 30.22
CA ASP A 22 21.99 -43.69 29.55
C ASP A 22 20.75 -43.42 30.42
N GLY A 23 20.57 -42.14 30.75
CA GLY A 23 19.31 -41.55 31.18
C GLY A 23 18.89 -40.38 30.28
N HIS A 24 19.14 -40.46 28.97
CA HIS A 24 18.60 -39.47 28.04
C HIS A 24 17.09 -39.68 27.91
N LEU A 25 16.32 -38.83 28.61
CA LEU A 25 14.92 -38.59 28.29
C LEU A 25 14.82 -38.25 26.80
N HIS A 26 14.40 -39.22 26.00
CA HIS A 26 13.94 -38.98 24.64
C HIS A 26 12.73 -38.06 24.74
N VAL A 27 12.95 -36.75 24.66
CA VAL A 27 11.91 -35.81 24.27
C VAL A 27 11.58 -36.20 22.84
N SER A 28 10.58 -37.07 22.69
CA SER A 28 9.98 -37.37 21.39
C SER A 28 9.61 -36.03 20.77
N SER A 29 10.25 -35.72 19.65
CA SER A 29 9.93 -34.56 18.81
C SER A 29 8.40 -34.43 18.74
N PRO A 30 7.81 -33.25 18.98
CA PRO A 30 6.36 -33.11 18.95
C PRO A 30 5.89 -33.66 17.61
N ALA A 31 5.07 -34.72 17.66
CA ALA A 31 4.55 -35.38 16.49
C ALA A 31 4.01 -34.32 15.54
N THR A 32 4.67 -34.13 14.41
CA THR A 32 4.23 -33.22 13.37
C THR A 32 2.97 -33.86 12.81
N TYR A 33 1.81 -33.44 13.33
CA TYR A 33 0.52 -33.82 12.78
C TYR A 33 0.44 -33.21 11.37
N SER A 34 0.93 -33.94 10.39
CA SER A 34 0.67 -33.69 8.98
C SER A 34 -0.78 -34.10 8.71
N ASN A 35 -1.71 -33.29 9.19
CA ASN A 35 -3.07 -33.39 8.73
C ASN A 35 -3.02 -33.03 7.23
N PRO A 36 -3.41 -33.90 6.29
CA PRO A 36 -3.43 -33.52 4.88
C PRO A 36 -4.34 -32.30 4.78
N GLU A 37 -3.76 -31.14 4.49
CA GLU A 37 -4.49 -29.88 4.45
C GLU A 37 -5.73 -30.07 3.57
N SER A 38 -6.91 -29.85 4.14
CA SER A 38 -8.14 -29.99 3.37
C SER A 38 -8.05 -29.07 2.15
N ARG A 39 -8.64 -29.49 1.02
CA ARG A 39 -8.63 -28.67 -0.22
C ARG A 39 -9.11 -27.23 0.02
N TRP A 40 -9.99 -27.03 1.01
CA TRP A 40 -10.44 -25.73 1.46
C TRP A 40 -9.37 -24.91 2.17
N SER A 41 -8.49 -25.53 2.96
CA SER A 41 -7.34 -24.85 3.58
C SER A 41 -6.36 -24.34 2.51
N GLN A 42 -6.01 -25.20 1.55
CA GLN A 42 -5.11 -24.84 0.46
C GLN A 42 -5.68 -23.70 -0.40
N ILE A 43 -6.96 -23.79 -0.80
CA ILE A 43 -7.63 -22.70 -1.54
C ILE A 43 -7.61 -21.40 -0.73
N ARG A 44 -7.93 -21.47 0.57
CA ARG A 44 -7.90 -20.29 1.45
C ARG A 44 -6.51 -19.66 1.49
N GLU A 45 -5.44 -20.45 1.51
CA GLU A 45 -4.08 -19.91 1.48
C GLU A 45 -3.75 -19.22 0.16
N TYR A 46 -4.14 -19.79 -0.98
CA TYR A 46 -3.91 -19.17 -2.29
C TYR A 46 -4.69 -17.87 -2.51
N ILE A 47 -5.90 -17.73 -1.95
CA ILE A 47 -6.72 -16.53 -2.14
C ILE A 47 -6.41 -15.41 -1.13
N ARG A 48 -5.74 -15.71 -0.02
CA ARG A 48 -5.47 -14.74 1.05
C ARG A 48 -4.62 -13.58 0.58
N GLU A 49 -3.52 -13.87 -0.10
CA GLU A 49 -2.61 -12.85 -0.64
C GLU A 49 -3.31 -11.96 -1.70
N PRO A 50 -3.96 -12.51 -2.75
CA PRO A 50 -4.71 -11.70 -3.72
C PRO A 50 -5.86 -10.91 -3.09
N ALA A 51 -6.60 -11.48 -2.13
CA ALA A 51 -7.69 -10.76 -1.47
C ALA A 51 -7.18 -9.57 -0.65
N ALA A 52 -6.01 -9.71 0.00
CA ALA A 52 -5.36 -8.61 0.71
C ALA A 52 -4.90 -7.50 -0.24
N GLU A 53 -4.32 -7.85 -1.39
CA GLU A 53 -3.94 -6.89 -2.44
C GLU A 53 -5.16 -6.15 -3.02
N PHE A 54 -6.24 -6.90 -3.32
CA PHE A 54 -7.51 -6.32 -3.77
C PHE A 54 -8.04 -5.30 -2.75
N LEU A 55 -8.11 -5.67 -1.47
CA LEU A 55 -8.61 -4.79 -0.42
C LEU A 55 -7.70 -3.58 -0.21
N GLY A 56 -6.39 -3.78 -0.25
CA GLY A 56 -5.39 -2.71 -0.13
C GLY A 56 -5.53 -1.66 -1.23
N VAL A 57 -5.65 -2.08 -2.49
CA VAL A 57 -5.84 -1.16 -3.62
C VAL A 57 -7.23 -0.52 -3.59
N MET A 58 -8.27 -1.25 -3.20
CA MET A 58 -9.61 -0.68 -3.05
C MET A 58 -9.62 0.48 -2.04
N ILE A 59 -8.96 0.30 -0.89
CA ILE A 59 -8.80 1.36 0.11
C ILE A 59 -8.00 2.53 -0.45
N LEU A 60 -6.87 2.25 -1.12
CA LEU A 60 -6.04 3.27 -1.76
C LEU A 60 -6.88 4.15 -2.70
N VAL A 61 -7.66 3.54 -3.59
CA VAL A 61 -8.50 4.26 -4.55
C VAL A 61 -9.68 4.98 -3.89
N ILE A 62 -10.27 4.41 -2.83
CA ILE A 62 -11.34 5.09 -2.07
C ILE A 62 -10.83 6.43 -1.51
N PHE A 63 -9.66 6.44 -0.87
CA PHE A 63 -9.10 7.68 -0.34
C PHE A 63 -8.59 8.62 -1.45
N GLY A 64 -7.88 8.09 -2.45
CA GLY A 64 -7.30 8.88 -3.54
C GLY A 64 -8.34 9.50 -4.48
N SER A 65 -9.21 8.68 -5.08
CA SER A 65 -10.29 9.20 -5.93
C SER A 65 -11.34 9.97 -5.11
N GLY A 66 -11.56 9.60 -3.84
CA GLY A 66 -12.45 10.33 -2.95
C GLY A 66 -11.97 11.75 -2.68
N SER A 67 -10.68 11.94 -2.36
CA SER A 67 -10.09 13.26 -2.17
C SER A 67 -10.09 14.07 -3.47
N ALA A 68 -9.80 13.44 -4.62
CA ALA A 68 -9.89 14.08 -5.93
C ALA A 68 -11.32 14.53 -6.28
N CYS A 69 -12.33 13.70 -6.00
CA CYS A 69 -13.74 14.06 -6.16
C CYS A 69 -14.11 15.23 -5.25
N GLN A 70 -13.67 15.19 -3.98
CA GLN A 70 -13.98 16.26 -3.03
C GLN A 70 -13.41 17.60 -3.48
N THR A 71 -12.14 17.66 -3.86
CA THR A 71 -11.48 18.91 -4.25
C THR A 71 -12.01 19.48 -5.57
N GLN A 72 -12.18 18.62 -6.57
CA GLN A 72 -12.60 19.07 -7.90
C GLN A 72 -14.10 19.36 -7.97
N LEU A 73 -14.97 18.49 -7.43
CA LEU A 73 -16.42 18.70 -7.53
C LEU A 73 -16.89 19.85 -6.65
N SER A 74 -16.28 20.06 -5.48
CA SER A 74 -16.67 21.17 -4.58
C SER A 74 -16.31 22.56 -5.12
N SER A 75 -15.45 22.66 -6.13
CA SER A 75 -15.15 23.92 -6.79
C SER A 75 -16.30 24.43 -7.67
N ASN A 76 -17.27 23.56 -8.02
CA ASN A 76 -18.48 23.95 -8.70
C ASN A 76 -19.54 24.43 -7.70
N THR A 77 -20.03 25.65 -7.87
CA THR A 77 -21.01 26.29 -6.99
C THR A 77 -22.38 25.60 -6.97
N ASN A 78 -22.70 24.79 -7.98
CA ASN A 78 -23.90 23.96 -7.99
C ASN A 78 -23.78 22.73 -7.09
N VAL A 79 -22.56 22.33 -6.72
CA VAL A 79 -22.29 21.16 -5.86
C VAL A 79 -22.05 21.60 -4.42
N SER A 80 -21.25 22.64 -4.21
CA SER A 80 -20.91 23.16 -2.87
C SER A 80 -20.91 24.67 -2.86
N SER A 81 -21.34 25.28 -1.75
CA SER A 81 -21.30 26.73 -1.56
C SER A 81 -19.88 27.29 -1.38
N SER A 82 -18.93 26.42 -1.02
CA SER A 82 -17.52 26.74 -0.87
C SER A 82 -16.66 25.58 -1.36
N PRO A 83 -15.50 25.84 -1.99
CA PRO A 83 -14.51 24.81 -2.26
C PRO A 83 -14.12 24.06 -0.99
N ALA A 84 -13.94 22.75 -1.12
CA ALA A 84 -13.57 21.84 -0.05
C ALA A 84 -12.25 21.14 -0.40
N GLY A 85 -11.15 21.73 0.07
CA GLY A 85 -9.80 21.25 -0.17
C GLY A 85 -9.17 21.85 -1.43
N ASP A 86 -7.89 21.55 -1.59
CA ASP A 86 -7.00 22.03 -2.63
C ASP A 86 -6.11 20.89 -3.15
N ALA A 87 -5.10 21.24 -3.94
CA ALA A 87 -4.18 20.28 -4.51
C ALA A 87 -3.50 19.40 -3.46
N LEU A 88 -2.98 20.04 -2.41
CA LEU A 88 -2.30 19.36 -1.33
C LEU A 88 -3.25 18.39 -0.61
N SER A 89 -4.50 18.78 -0.35
CA SER A 89 -5.47 17.90 0.31
C SER A 89 -5.77 16.62 -0.48
N ALA A 90 -5.70 16.67 -1.80
CA ALA A 90 -5.89 15.49 -2.63
C ALA A 90 -4.64 14.60 -2.66
N ASP A 91 -3.44 15.17 -2.71
CA ASP A 91 -2.17 14.43 -2.51
C ASP A 91 -2.14 13.73 -1.15
N PHE A 92 -2.61 14.40 -0.10
CA PHE A 92 -2.80 13.81 1.22
C PHE A 92 -3.74 12.60 1.16
N GLY A 93 -4.87 12.69 0.44
CA GLY A 93 -5.78 11.56 0.27
C GLY A 93 -5.12 10.35 -0.39
N TRP A 94 -4.34 10.56 -1.47
CA TRP A 94 -3.58 9.48 -2.10
C TRP A 94 -2.50 8.89 -1.19
N ALA A 95 -1.77 9.74 -0.47
CA ALA A 95 -0.74 9.31 0.48
C ALA A 95 -1.33 8.51 1.66
N VAL A 96 -2.44 8.99 2.24
CA VAL A 96 -3.18 8.26 3.30
C VAL A 96 -3.71 6.94 2.74
N GLY A 97 -4.31 6.95 1.56
CA GLY A 97 -4.81 5.75 0.89
C GLY A 97 -3.72 4.69 0.70
N LEU A 98 -2.54 5.10 0.23
CA LEU A 98 -1.39 4.21 0.07
C LEU A 98 -0.93 3.65 1.42
N ALA A 99 -0.77 4.50 2.44
CA ALA A 99 -0.27 4.07 3.75
C ALA A 99 -1.26 3.13 4.48
N VAL A 100 -2.55 3.44 4.46
CA VAL A 100 -3.60 2.62 5.08
C VAL A 100 -3.81 1.34 4.27
N GLY A 101 -3.84 1.42 2.93
CA GLY A 101 -3.92 0.25 2.06
C GLY A 101 -2.76 -0.71 2.29
N ALA A 102 -1.53 -0.19 2.42
CA ALA A 102 -0.34 -0.98 2.71
C ALA A 102 -0.40 -1.58 4.12
N TRP A 103 -0.91 -0.84 5.11
CA TRP A 103 -1.14 -1.38 6.45
C TRP A 103 -2.06 -2.60 6.39
N VAL A 104 -3.24 -2.43 5.79
CA VAL A 104 -4.31 -3.45 5.79
C VAL A 104 -3.88 -4.71 5.06
N SER A 105 -3.14 -4.55 3.96
CA SER A 105 -2.68 -5.66 3.12
C SER A 105 -1.34 -6.27 3.58
N GLY A 106 -0.54 -5.53 4.34
CA GLY A 106 0.85 -5.83 4.67
C GLY A 106 1.08 -7.14 5.42
N CYS A 107 0.24 -7.44 6.42
CA CYS A 107 0.39 -8.66 7.22
C CYS A 107 0.14 -9.96 6.44
N ILE A 108 -0.50 -9.89 5.27
CA ILE A 108 -0.91 -11.06 4.49
C ILE A 108 -0.13 -11.14 3.17
N SER A 109 -0.10 -10.04 2.42
CA SER A 109 0.42 -10.00 1.04
C SER A 109 1.79 -9.33 0.90
N GLN A 110 2.34 -8.80 2.00
CA GLN A 110 3.45 -7.82 2.05
C GLN A 110 3.05 -6.42 1.60
N GLY A 111 1.82 -6.23 1.09
CA GLY A 111 1.23 -4.94 0.79
C GLY A 111 1.88 -4.25 -0.38
N HIS A 112 2.00 -4.95 -1.51
CA HIS A 112 2.55 -4.35 -2.73
C HIS A 112 1.65 -3.24 -3.26
N ILE A 113 0.33 -3.50 -3.31
CA ILE A 113 -0.77 -2.59 -3.68
C ILE A 113 -0.52 -1.75 -4.95
N ASN A 114 0.40 -2.21 -5.79
CA ASN A 114 0.89 -1.52 -6.96
C ASN A 114 1.58 -2.55 -7.88
N PRO A 115 1.20 -2.64 -9.17
CA PRO A 115 1.85 -3.51 -10.14
C PRO A 115 3.35 -3.27 -10.28
N ALA A 116 3.80 -2.02 -10.29
CA ALA A 116 5.21 -1.67 -10.42
C ALA A 116 6.02 -2.13 -9.20
N ILE A 117 5.47 -1.98 -7.99
CA ILE A 117 6.09 -2.52 -6.77
C ILE A 117 6.14 -4.05 -6.83
N THR A 118 5.06 -4.70 -7.26
CA THR A 118 5.02 -6.16 -7.41
C THR A 118 6.11 -6.68 -8.35
N ILE A 119 6.31 -6.00 -9.49
CA ILE A 119 7.36 -6.33 -10.46
C ILE A 119 8.74 -6.03 -9.88
N ALA A 120 8.91 -4.89 -9.21
CA ALA A 120 10.18 -4.51 -8.58
C ALA A 120 10.58 -5.52 -7.49
N MET A 121 9.64 -5.96 -6.66
CA MET A 121 9.88 -6.99 -5.66
C MET A 121 10.25 -8.32 -6.32
N ALA A 122 9.55 -8.75 -7.38
CA ALA A 122 9.92 -9.96 -8.14
C ALA A 122 11.32 -9.87 -8.79
N THR A 123 11.76 -8.66 -9.16
CA THR A 123 13.01 -8.42 -9.90
C THR A 123 14.21 -8.25 -8.97
N PHE A 124 14.09 -7.37 -7.97
CA PHE A 124 15.19 -6.95 -7.11
C PHE A 124 15.26 -7.77 -5.82
N ARG A 125 14.15 -8.39 -5.41
CA ARG A 125 14.07 -9.20 -4.19
C ARG A 125 13.83 -10.66 -4.53
N ARG A 126 14.72 -11.52 -4.05
CA ARG A 126 14.66 -12.97 -4.34
C ARG A 126 13.54 -13.71 -3.60
N ASP A 127 12.83 -13.02 -2.70
CA ASP A 127 11.78 -13.59 -1.86
C ASP A 127 10.39 -13.62 -2.53
N PHE A 128 10.16 -12.88 -3.61
CA PHE A 128 8.87 -12.86 -4.30
C PHE A 128 8.87 -13.67 -5.62
N PRO A 129 8.08 -14.76 -5.72
CA PRO A 129 8.08 -15.61 -6.91
C PRO A 129 7.34 -14.97 -8.09
N TRP A 130 7.98 -14.92 -9.26
CA TRP A 130 7.42 -14.40 -10.51
C TRP A 130 6.06 -14.99 -10.90
N ARG A 131 5.77 -16.23 -10.50
CA ARG A 131 4.48 -16.89 -10.78
C ARG A 131 3.29 -16.20 -10.07
N LYS A 132 3.52 -15.47 -8.98
CA LYS A 132 2.47 -14.75 -8.23
C LYS A 132 2.17 -13.37 -8.82
N VAL A 133 3.11 -12.78 -9.57
CA VAL A 133 2.98 -11.45 -10.19
C VAL A 133 1.66 -11.24 -10.94
N PRO A 134 1.25 -12.10 -11.90
CA PRO A 134 0.02 -11.88 -12.65
C PRO A 134 -1.23 -11.93 -11.77
N VAL A 135 -1.23 -12.77 -10.72
CA VAL A 135 -2.37 -12.88 -9.80
C VAL A 135 -2.48 -11.62 -8.93
N TYR A 136 -1.35 -11.09 -8.46
CA TYR A 136 -1.29 -9.83 -7.71
C TYR A 136 -1.78 -8.67 -8.57
N ILE A 137 -1.26 -8.52 -9.79
CA ILE A 137 -1.68 -7.45 -10.72
C ILE A 137 -3.18 -7.54 -11.00
N PHE A 138 -3.71 -8.73 -11.26
CA PHE A 138 -5.15 -8.91 -11.48
C PHE A 138 -5.96 -8.48 -10.25
N ALA A 139 -5.57 -8.91 -9.06
CA ALA A 139 -6.25 -8.52 -7.82
C ALA A 139 -6.19 -7.02 -7.56
N GLN A 140 -5.04 -6.39 -7.80
CA GLN A 140 -4.84 -4.94 -7.69
C GLN A 140 -5.76 -4.18 -8.66
N LEU A 141 -5.81 -4.59 -9.93
CA LEU A 141 -6.68 -3.98 -10.94
C LEU A 141 -8.16 -4.10 -10.54
N MET A 142 -8.60 -5.28 -10.08
CA MET A 142 -9.98 -5.47 -9.62
C MET A 142 -10.28 -4.62 -8.38
N GLY A 143 -9.32 -4.51 -7.45
CA GLY A 143 -9.44 -3.66 -6.26
C GLY A 143 -9.62 -2.19 -6.64
N GLY A 144 -8.85 -1.71 -7.61
CA GLY A 144 -8.95 -0.36 -8.13
C GLY A 144 -10.28 -0.07 -8.82
N ILE A 145 -10.77 -1.00 -9.65
CA ILE A 145 -12.09 -0.88 -10.30
C ILE A 145 -13.22 -0.83 -9.26
N CYS A 146 -13.18 -1.71 -8.25
CA CYS A 146 -14.18 -1.70 -7.19
C CYS A 146 -14.11 -0.42 -6.34
N GLY A 147 -12.92 0.04 -5.99
CA GLY A 147 -12.72 1.30 -5.26
C GLY A 147 -13.25 2.51 -6.02
N ALA A 148 -12.93 2.60 -7.31
CA ALA A 148 -13.43 3.65 -8.20
C ALA A 148 -14.97 3.58 -8.34
N GLY A 149 -15.54 2.37 -8.45
CA GLY A 149 -16.99 2.17 -8.50
C GLY A 149 -17.71 2.63 -7.23
N ILE A 150 -17.12 2.39 -6.05
CA ILE A 150 -17.65 2.87 -4.76
C ILE A 150 -17.65 4.40 -4.71
N ILE A 151 -16.54 5.04 -5.08
CA ILE A 151 -16.44 6.51 -5.09
C ILE A 151 -17.37 7.11 -6.14
N TYR A 152 -17.45 6.52 -7.32
CA TYR A 152 -18.40 6.93 -8.34
C TYR A 152 -19.85 6.88 -7.82
N ALA A 153 -20.24 5.80 -7.16
CA ALA A 153 -21.57 5.68 -6.56
C ALA A 153 -21.80 6.75 -5.48
N ASN A 154 -20.79 7.07 -4.67
CA ASN A 154 -20.85 8.11 -3.64
C ASN A 154 -21.03 9.52 -4.23
N TYR A 155 -20.36 9.83 -5.33
CA TYR A 155 -20.34 11.17 -5.95
C TYR A 155 -21.24 11.30 -7.19
N ILE A 156 -22.05 10.30 -7.54
CA ILE A 156 -22.81 10.26 -8.81
C ILE A 156 -23.67 11.52 -9.04
N HIS A 157 -24.33 12.02 -7.99
CA HIS A 157 -25.18 13.21 -8.08
C HIS A 157 -24.36 14.49 -8.28
N ALA A 158 -23.22 14.61 -7.60
CA ALA A 158 -22.32 15.76 -7.79
C ALA A 158 -21.72 15.76 -9.20
N ILE A 159 -21.34 14.58 -9.71
CA ILE A 159 -20.86 14.41 -11.08
C ILE A 159 -21.97 14.78 -12.09
N ASP A 160 -23.21 14.33 -11.88
CA ASP A 160 -24.34 14.69 -12.76
C ASP A 160 -24.60 16.21 -12.79
N LEU A 161 -24.43 16.91 -11.66
CA LEU A 161 -24.57 18.37 -11.59
C LEU A 161 -23.45 19.09 -12.36
N VAL A 162 -22.21 18.61 -12.26
CA VAL A 162 -21.06 19.18 -12.98
C VAL A 162 -21.19 18.93 -14.49
N GLU A 163 -21.65 17.75 -14.89
CA GLU A 163 -21.77 17.33 -16.30
C GLU A 163 -23.07 17.82 -16.97
N GLY A 164 -24.00 18.39 -16.20
CA GLY A 164 -25.26 18.92 -16.71
C GLY A 164 -26.32 17.87 -17.04
N GLY A 165 -26.20 16.65 -16.51
CA GLY A 165 -27.20 15.61 -16.70
C GLY A 165 -26.76 14.20 -16.33
N ARG A 166 -27.76 13.34 -16.11
CA ARG A 166 -27.55 11.90 -15.96
C ARG A 166 -26.98 11.31 -17.24
N HIS A 167 -25.99 10.44 -17.11
CA HIS A 167 -25.31 9.71 -18.19
C HIS A 167 -24.37 10.53 -19.09
N ILE A 168 -24.05 11.77 -18.73
CA ILE A 168 -23.03 12.57 -19.42
C ILE A 168 -21.70 12.41 -18.67
N ARG A 169 -20.66 11.90 -19.34
CA ARG A 169 -19.32 11.73 -18.76
C ARG A 169 -18.26 12.17 -19.77
N THR A 170 -17.48 13.17 -19.41
CA THR A 170 -16.50 13.79 -20.32
C THR A 170 -15.07 13.29 -20.08
N VAL A 171 -14.28 13.26 -21.16
CA VAL A 171 -12.85 12.90 -21.15
C VAL A 171 -12.08 14.08 -21.76
N PRO A 172 -11.09 14.67 -21.07
CA PRO A 172 -10.59 14.27 -19.75
C PRO A 172 -11.50 14.66 -18.57
N GLY A 173 -12.42 15.62 -18.72
CA GLY A 173 -13.32 16.20 -17.69
C GLY A 173 -13.52 15.43 -16.38
N THR A 174 -14.70 14.82 -16.14
CA THR A 174 -14.90 14.04 -14.90
C THR A 174 -14.22 12.66 -14.91
N ALA A 175 -13.76 12.18 -16.07
CA ALA A 175 -12.92 10.99 -16.12
C ALA A 175 -11.59 11.17 -15.37
N GLY A 176 -11.09 12.40 -15.27
CA GLY A 176 -9.89 12.78 -14.51
C GLY A 176 -10.01 12.58 -12.99
N LEU A 177 -11.20 12.29 -12.47
CA LEU A 177 -11.41 11.94 -11.06
C LEU A 177 -10.96 10.50 -10.74
N PHE A 178 -10.88 9.65 -11.76
CA PHE A 178 -10.63 8.21 -11.62
C PHE A 178 -9.40 7.72 -12.37
N ALA A 179 -8.91 8.49 -13.34
CA ALA A 179 -7.73 8.17 -14.14
C ALA A 179 -6.90 9.44 -14.36
N THR A 180 -5.61 9.24 -14.61
CA THR A 180 -4.68 10.34 -14.84
C THR A 180 -4.61 10.68 -16.33
N TYR A 181 -4.49 11.97 -16.65
CA TYR A 181 -4.38 12.49 -18.00
C TYR A 181 -3.27 13.54 -18.04
N ALA A 182 -2.35 13.40 -19.00
CA ALA A 182 -1.26 14.35 -19.17
C ALA A 182 -1.78 15.71 -19.64
N LEU A 183 -1.12 16.78 -19.18
CA LEU A 183 -1.45 18.13 -19.62
C LEU A 183 -1.20 18.31 -21.12
N PRO A 184 -1.98 19.15 -21.83
CA PRO A 184 -1.92 19.26 -23.30
C PRO A 184 -0.56 19.66 -23.87
N TYR A 185 0.31 20.27 -23.06
CA TYR A 185 1.65 20.68 -23.47
C TYR A 185 2.70 19.57 -23.33
N LEU A 186 2.39 18.45 -22.65
CA LEU A 186 3.33 17.33 -22.47
C LEU A 186 3.34 16.41 -23.69
N THR A 187 4.55 16.05 -24.12
CA THR A 187 4.71 14.96 -25.09
C THR A 187 4.58 13.60 -24.41
N PRO A 188 4.20 12.53 -25.12
CA PRO A 188 4.15 11.18 -24.56
C PRO A 188 5.48 10.72 -23.94
N ALA A 189 6.62 11.13 -24.51
CA ALA A 189 7.94 10.81 -23.99
C ALA A 189 8.22 11.50 -22.65
N SER A 190 7.83 12.78 -22.53
CA SER A 190 7.93 13.53 -21.27
C SER A 190 7.00 12.95 -20.20
N ALA A 191 5.77 12.58 -20.58
CA ALA A 191 4.82 11.97 -19.67
C ALA A 191 5.31 10.60 -19.16
N TRP A 192 5.88 9.79 -20.06
CA TRP A 192 6.52 8.53 -19.66
C TRP A 192 7.67 8.74 -18.68
N PHE A 193 8.50 9.76 -18.92
CA PHE A 193 9.65 10.04 -18.04
C PHE A 193 9.22 10.50 -16.65
N ASP A 194 8.16 11.32 -16.55
CA ASP A 194 7.60 11.77 -15.27
C ASP A 194 7.06 10.60 -14.45
N GLU A 195 6.25 9.73 -15.07
CA GLU A 195 5.74 8.51 -14.44
C GLU A 195 6.85 7.54 -14.04
N PHE A 196 7.88 7.40 -14.90
CA PHE A 196 9.06 6.61 -14.61
C PHE A 196 9.82 7.16 -13.40
N LEU A 197 10.03 8.47 -13.34
CA LEU A 197 10.76 9.12 -12.26
C LEU A 197 10.02 8.99 -10.92
N GLY A 198 8.71 9.29 -10.89
CA GLY A 198 7.88 9.15 -9.70
C GLY A 198 7.85 7.71 -9.19
N THR A 199 7.62 6.74 -10.09
CA THR A 199 7.61 5.32 -9.74
C THR A 199 8.98 4.83 -9.28
N ALA A 200 10.07 5.28 -9.90
CA ALA A 200 11.43 4.92 -9.50
C ALA A 200 11.73 5.41 -8.07
N MET A 201 11.35 6.64 -7.72
CA MET A 201 11.51 7.16 -6.35
C MET A 201 10.75 6.31 -5.32
N LEU A 202 9.49 5.96 -5.62
CA LEU A 202 8.70 5.09 -4.74
C LEU A 202 9.34 3.70 -4.58
N VAL A 203 9.74 3.07 -5.69
CA VAL A 203 10.42 1.76 -5.69
C VAL A 203 11.73 1.81 -4.90
N ILE A 204 12.54 2.85 -5.08
CA ILE A 204 13.82 3.01 -4.35
C ILE A 204 13.55 3.06 -2.85
N VAL A 205 12.57 3.85 -2.39
CA VAL A 205 12.25 3.95 -0.96
C VAL A 205 11.71 2.62 -0.42
N VAL A 206 10.80 1.96 -1.12
CA VAL A 206 10.26 0.65 -0.70
C VAL A 206 11.39 -0.39 -0.60
N CYS A 207 12.27 -0.44 -1.60
CA CYS A 207 13.45 -1.29 -1.57
C CYS A 207 14.41 -0.91 -0.44
N ALA A 208 14.61 0.37 -0.14
CA ALA A 208 15.46 0.82 0.96
C ALA A 208 14.89 0.46 2.33
N LEU A 209 13.56 0.54 2.50
CA LEU A 209 12.86 0.20 3.74
C LEU A 209 12.92 -1.29 4.06
N GLY A 210 12.84 -2.15 3.05
CA GLY A 210 12.94 -3.59 3.27
C GLY A 210 14.38 -4.10 3.43
N ASP A 211 15.41 -3.29 3.13
CA ASP A 211 16.79 -3.80 3.00
C ASP A 211 17.42 -3.99 4.37
N ALA A 212 17.72 -5.25 4.72
CA ALA A 212 18.35 -5.61 5.98
C ALA A 212 19.78 -5.03 6.13
N LYS A 213 20.42 -4.64 5.02
CA LYS A 213 21.73 -3.97 5.03
C LYS A 213 21.62 -2.45 5.16
N ASN A 214 20.44 -1.89 4.96
CA ASN A 214 20.18 -0.49 5.18
C ASN A 214 19.84 -0.24 6.66
N ARG A 215 19.88 1.03 7.08
CA ARG A 215 19.48 1.39 8.44
C ARG A 215 17.97 1.11 8.60
N PRO A 216 17.55 0.20 9.49
CA PRO A 216 16.14 -0.14 9.61
C PRO A 216 15.38 1.08 10.12
N ALA A 217 14.24 1.37 9.49
CA ALA A 217 13.29 2.33 10.06
C ALA A 217 12.82 1.79 11.43
N PRO A 218 12.63 2.64 12.45
CA PRO A 218 12.05 2.23 13.71
C PRO A 218 10.73 1.45 13.50
N PRO A 219 10.46 0.38 14.25
CA PRO A 219 9.23 -0.39 14.12
C PRO A 219 7.99 0.52 14.18
N GLY A 220 7.15 0.45 13.15
CA GLY A 220 5.95 1.28 13.01
C GLY A 220 6.11 2.55 12.16
N LEU A 221 7.34 3.01 11.87
CA LEU A 221 7.55 4.20 11.02
C LEU A 221 7.58 3.88 9.52
N VAL A 222 7.64 2.60 9.14
CA VAL A 222 7.67 2.17 7.72
C VAL A 222 6.53 2.79 6.92
N LEU A 223 5.31 2.74 7.46
CA LEU A 223 4.12 3.28 6.79
C LEU A 223 4.10 4.82 6.77
N LEU A 224 4.69 5.47 7.78
CA LEU A 224 4.86 6.92 7.77
C LEU A 224 5.87 7.36 6.71
N VAL A 225 6.95 6.61 6.50
CA VAL A 225 7.91 6.89 5.44
C VAL A 225 7.25 6.73 4.06
N ILE A 226 6.49 5.65 3.84
CA ILE A 226 5.74 5.45 2.59
C ILE A 226 4.74 6.60 2.36
N PHE A 227 4.03 7.02 3.41
CA PHE A 227 3.14 8.18 3.37
C PHE A 227 3.86 9.45 2.94
N VAL A 228 4.97 9.81 3.61
CA VAL A 228 5.74 11.03 3.31
C VAL A 228 6.33 10.96 1.90
N THR A 229 6.80 9.79 1.47
CA THR A 229 7.30 9.59 0.11
C THR A 229 6.23 9.83 -0.94
N MET A 230 5.03 9.26 -0.77
CA MET A 230 3.93 9.47 -1.71
C MET A 230 3.47 10.92 -1.73
N LEU A 231 3.35 11.55 -0.56
CA LEU A 231 2.98 12.96 -0.45
C LEU A 231 4.04 13.87 -1.12
N GLY A 232 5.33 13.57 -0.92
CA GLY A 232 6.42 14.30 -1.54
C GLY A 232 6.47 14.14 -3.06
N ILE A 233 6.17 12.94 -3.58
CA ILE A 233 6.07 12.69 -5.03
C ILE A 233 4.90 13.50 -5.60
N GLY A 234 3.72 13.46 -5.00
CA GLY A 234 2.56 14.23 -5.46
C GLY A 234 2.83 15.73 -5.48
N ALA A 235 3.35 16.27 -4.38
CA ALA A 235 3.64 17.69 -4.26
C ALA A 235 4.77 18.18 -5.20
N ALA A 236 5.70 17.31 -5.60
CA ALA A 236 6.85 17.69 -6.43
C ALA A 236 6.68 17.38 -7.93
N LEU A 237 5.98 16.29 -8.27
CA LEU A 237 5.90 15.74 -9.63
C LEU A 237 4.46 15.64 -10.15
N GLY A 238 3.44 15.77 -9.30
CA GLY A 238 2.08 15.32 -9.66
C GLY A 238 1.35 16.12 -10.74
N MET A 239 1.72 17.39 -10.95
CA MET A 239 1.05 18.28 -11.89
C MET A 239 1.13 17.81 -13.36
N GLN A 240 2.20 17.15 -13.79
CA GLN A 240 2.48 16.99 -15.23
C GLN A 240 1.64 15.89 -15.89
N THR A 241 1.53 14.73 -15.24
CA THR A 241 0.81 13.55 -15.76
C THR A 241 -0.46 13.22 -15.00
N GLY A 242 -0.82 14.01 -13.99
CA GLY A 242 -2.12 13.93 -13.36
C GLY A 242 -2.16 13.09 -12.09
N MET A 243 -1.06 13.01 -11.32
CA MET A 243 -1.26 12.94 -9.86
C MET A 243 -1.71 14.32 -9.39
N LEU A 244 -2.94 14.67 -9.81
CA LEU A 244 -3.64 15.93 -9.65
C LEU A 244 -3.47 16.99 -10.76
N PHE A 245 -4.59 17.65 -11.06
CA PHE A 245 -4.75 18.95 -11.74
C PHE A 245 -5.24 18.89 -13.19
N PHE A 246 -6.56 18.66 -13.37
CA PHE A 246 -7.27 19.31 -14.47
C PHE A 246 -8.03 20.52 -13.93
N SER A 247 -7.65 21.66 -14.48
CA SER A 247 -8.19 22.98 -14.21
C SER A 247 -9.65 23.06 -14.61
N LEU A 248 -10.55 23.39 -13.68
CA LEU A 248 -11.85 24.00 -14.01
C LEU A 248 -11.64 25.44 -14.52
N GLU A 249 -10.82 25.61 -15.55
CA GLU A 249 -10.75 26.86 -16.29
C GLU A 249 -11.45 26.68 -17.63
N SER A 250 -12.77 26.71 -17.55
CA SER A 250 -13.59 27.36 -18.57
C SER A 250 -14.93 27.76 -17.97
N HIS A 251 -14.98 28.91 -17.30
CA HIS A 251 -15.98 29.97 -17.54
C HIS A 251 -15.80 31.18 -16.59
N SER A 252 -14.58 31.71 -16.50
CA SER A 252 -14.39 33.14 -16.15
C SER A 252 -13.45 33.79 -17.16
N LYS A 253 -13.87 33.79 -18.43
CA LYS A 253 -13.41 34.84 -19.33
C LYS A 253 -14.06 36.13 -18.84
N GLY A 254 -13.21 37.01 -18.33
CA GLY A 254 -13.61 38.31 -17.82
C GLY A 254 -14.55 39.03 -18.79
N HIS A 255 -15.63 39.54 -18.21
CA HIS A 255 -16.16 40.83 -18.61
C HIS A 255 -15.03 41.86 -18.46
N ILE A 256 -14.36 42.14 -19.57
CA ILE A 256 -13.66 43.40 -19.79
C ILE A 256 -14.53 44.14 -20.80
N SER A 257 -15.39 45.00 -20.26
CA SER A 257 -15.97 46.15 -20.95
C SER A 257 -15.11 47.36 -20.62
#